data_AF-A0ABD0QEN2-F1
#
_entry.id   AF-A0ABD0QEN2-F1
#
_cell.length_a   1.000
_cell.length_b   1.000
_cell.length_c   1.000
_cell.angle_alpha   90.00
_cell.angle_beta   90.00
_cell.angle_gamma   90.00
#
_symmetry.space_group_name_H-M   'P 1'
#
loop_
_entity.id
_entity.type
_entity.pdbx_description
1 polymer ?
#
loop_
_entity_poly.entity_id
_entity_poly.type
_entity_poly.pdbx_seq_one_letter_code
_entity_poly.pdbx_strand_id
1 'polypeptide(L)'
;AAKEPIEDLLDDHFRRAEEKICSQFRMERIVYSQDRLYSSQLETVKQKQSLTVLGQKALMSADVREMAQHLTAYFTITSDRLANQIPLIVQYHMLDQYISQLQNAMLAMIGRNNPGILLQEDSAVERKRKELKERLGRLRSAGK
;
A
#
# COMPACT_ATOMS: atom_id res chain seq x y z
N ALA A 1 -13.74 -4.69 22.47
CA ALA A 1 -13.15 -3.53 23.16
C ALA A 1 -11.98 -2.93 22.38
N ALA A 2 -10.83 -3.60 22.22
CA ALA A 2 -9.69 -3.02 21.47
C ALA A 2 -9.72 -3.28 19.95
N LYS A 3 -10.52 -4.26 19.49
CA LYS A 3 -10.58 -4.67 18.08
C LYS A 3 -11.33 -3.66 17.19
N GLU A 4 -12.49 -3.19 17.63
CA GLU A 4 -13.30 -2.18 16.92
C GLU A 4 -12.53 -0.89 16.59
N PRO A 5 -11.84 -0.22 17.54
CA PRO A 5 -11.09 1.00 17.22
C PRO A 5 -9.87 0.77 16.32
N ILE A 6 -9.37 -0.47 16.20
CA ILE A 6 -8.30 -0.83 15.27
C ILE A 6 -8.86 -1.03 13.86
N GLU A 7 -10.04 -1.65 13.74
CA GLU A 7 -10.75 -1.80 12.46
C GLU A 7 -11.17 -0.44 11.90
N ASP A 8 -11.71 0.46 12.74
CA ASP A 8 -12.06 1.83 12.34
C ASP A 8 -10.85 2.61 11.81
N LEU A 9 -9.67 2.43 12.44
CA LEU A 9 -8.44 3.09 12.02
C LEU A 9 -7.95 2.56 10.67
N LEU A 10 -8.03 1.25 10.45
CA LEU A 10 -7.64 0.63 9.19
C LEU A 10 -8.52 1.13 8.03
N ASP A 11 -9.84 1.20 8.25
CA ASP A 11 -10.81 1.67 7.27
C ASP A 11 -10.58 3.15 6.88
N ASP A 12 -10.19 4.00 7.84
CA ASP A 12 -9.84 5.40 7.57
C ASP A 12 -8.61 5.51 6.67
N HIS A 13 -7.54 4.76 6.94
CA HIS A 13 -6.34 4.76 6.10
C HIS A 13 -6.60 4.19 4.70
N PHE A 14 -7.44 3.16 4.62
CA PHE A 14 -7.88 2.61 3.34
C PHE A 14 -8.59 3.67 2.49
N ARG A 15 -9.56 4.38 3.07
CA ARG A 15 -10.30 5.45 2.39
C ARG A 15 -9.37 6.57 1.90
N ARG A 16 -8.42 7.00 2.73
CA ARG A 16 -7.43 8.03 2.35
C ARG A 16 -6.57 7.58 1.18
N ALA A 17 -6.11 6.32 1.18
CA ALA A 17 -5.35 5.75 0.08
C ALA A 17 -6.17 5.73 -1.22
N GLU A 18 -7.43 5.28 -1.14
CA GLU A 18 -8.36 5.26 -2.26
C GLU A 18 -8.58 6.66 -2.86
N GLU A 19 -8.87 7.66 -2.01
CA GLU A 19 -9.06 9.05 -2.44
C GLU A 19 -7.83 9.62 -3.15
N LYS A 20 -6.62 9.31 -2.67
CA LYS A 20 -5.36 9.71 -3.31
C LYS A 20 -5.16 9.01 -4.66
N ILE A 21 -5.45 7.72 -4.76
CA ILE A 21 -5.38 6.96 -6.03
C ILE A 21 -6.36 7.55 -7.04
N CYS A 22 -7.61 7.79 -6.65
CA CYS A 22 -8.61 8.43 -7.52
C CYS A 22 -8.15 9.82 -7.98
N SER A 23 -7.55 10.60 -7.09
CA SER A 23 -6.97 11.91 -7.44
C SER A 23 -5.83 11.78 -8.45
N GLN A 24 -4.94 10.79 -8.28
CA GLN A 24 -3.86 10.51 -9.24
C GLN A 24 -4.41 10.23 -10.63
N PHE A 25 -5.41 9.35 -10.75
CA PHE A 25 -6.02 9.07 -12.06
C PHE A 25 -6.74 10.28 -12.66
N ARG A 26 -7.36 11.14 -11.84
CA ARG A 26 -7.94 12.40 -12.33
C ARG A 26 -6.86 13.33 -12.90
N MET A 27 -5.68 13.40 -12.27
CA MET A 27 -4.55 14.20 -12.74
C MET A 27 -3.94 13.66 -14.03
N GLU A 28 -3.82 12.34 -14.21
CA GLU A 28 -3.27 11.76 -15.47
C GLU A 28 -4.15 12.03 -16.71
N ARG A 29 -5.39 12.49 -16.52
CA ARG A 29 -6.23 12.98 -17.64
C ARG A 29 -5.74 14.31 -18.20
N ILE A 30 -4.92 15.04 -17.46
CA ILE A 30 -4.28 16.27 -17.93
C ILE A 30 -2.99 15.86 -18.64
N VAL A 31 -2.92 16.13 -19.94
CA VAL A 31 -1.75 15.76 -20.76
C VAL A 31 -0.57 16.66 -20.38
N TYR A 32 0.39 16.09 -19.64
CA TYR A 32 1.59 16.82 -19.20
C TYR A 32 2.81 15.90 -19.07
N SER A 33 3.95 16.40 -19.56
CA SER A 33 5.26 15.80 -19.34
C SER A 33 6.32 16.91 -19.30
N GLN A 34 7.44 16.64 -18.64
CA GLN A 34 8.61 17.51 -18.74
C GLN A 34 9.27 17.32 -20.10
N ASP A 35 9.70 18.42 -20.73
CA ASP A 35 10.25 18.43 -22.09
C ASP A 35 11.40 17.43 -22.26
N ARG A 36 12.40 17.47 -21.36
CA ARG A 36 13.57 16.59 -21.45
C ARG A 36 13.19 15.11 -21.43
N LEU A 37 12.27 14.75 -20.54
CA LEU A 37 11.82 13.38 -20.35
C LEU A 37 10.97 12.91 -21.55
N TYR A 38 10.10 13.80 -22.03
CA TYR A 38 9.32 13.56 -23.23
C TYR A 38 10.19 13.37 -24.47
N SER A 39 11.10 14.30 -24.75
CA SER A 39 12.01 14.23 -25.89
C SER A 39 12.85 12.95 -25.86
N SER A 40 13.43 12.61 -24.70
CA SER A 40 14.22 11.37 -24.56
C SER A 40 13.39 10.12 -24.87
N GLN A 41 12.15 10.06 -24.40
CA GLN A 41 11.28 8.92 -24.65
C GLN A 41 10.83 8.86 -26.11
N LEU A 42 10.52 10.00 -26.72
CA LEU A 42 10.12 10.09 -28.12
C LEU A 42 11.22 9.59 -29.05
N GLU A 43 12.47 10.02 -28.83
CA GLU A 43 13.63 9.54 -29.58
C GLU A 43 13.78 8.02 -29.45
N THR A 44 13.64 7.49 -28.24
CA THR A 44 13.70 6.04 -27.98
C THR A 44 12.62 5.28 -28.76
N VAL A 45 11.39 5.79 -28.79
CA VAL A 45 10.26 5.18 -29.53
C VAL A 45 10.52 5.21 -31.03
N LYS A 46 10.98 6.35 -31.56
CA LYS A 46 11.31 6.52 -32.99
C LYS A 46 12.41 5.56 -33.42
N GLN A 47 13.46 5.42 -32.62
CA GLN A 47 14.56 4.51 -32.90
C GLN A 47 14.10 3.05 -32.92
N LYS A 48 13.30 2.62 -31.94
CA LYS A 48 12.75 1.25 -31.89
C LYS A 48 11.89 0.92 -33.11
N GLN A 49 10.99 1.83 -33.50
CA GLN A 49 10.12 1.61 -34.66
C GLN A 49 10.88 1.66 -35.99
N SER A 50 11.98 2.42 -36.08
CA SER A 50 12.82 2.42 -37.27
C SER A 50 13.45 1.04 -37.57
N LEU A 51 13.69 0.24 -36.52
CA LEU A 51 14.28 -1.10 -36.59
C LEU A 51 13.25 -2.20 -36.92
N THR A 52 11.99 -2.02 -36.49
CA THR A 52 10.91 -3.02 -36.70
C THR A 52 10.28 -2.90 -38.10
N VAL A 53 10.48 -1.79 -38.80
CA VAL A 53 9.72 -1.41 -39.99
C VAL A 53 10.56 -1.54 -41.28
N LEU A 54 11.12 -2.74 -41.51
CA LEU A 54 11.63 -3.13 -42.84
C LEU A 54 10.53 -3.74 -43.75
N GLY A 55 9.32 -4.03 -43.24
CA GLY A 55 8.25 -4.70 -44.01
C GLY A 55 6.91 -3.98 -44.17
N GLN A 56 6.60 -2.93 -43.39
CA GLN A 56 5.23 -2.37 -43.28
C GLN A 56 5.13 -0.85 -43.51
N LYS A 57 6.11 -0.22 -44.19
CA LYS A 57 6.08 1.24 -44.44
C LYS A 57 4.88 1.71 -45.27
N ALA A 58 4.29 0.84 -46.09
CA ALA A 58 3.43 1.23 -47.20
C ALA A 58 1.95 1.50 -46.90
N LEU A 59 1.42 1.15 -45.71
CA LEU A 59 -0.04 1.16 -45.48
C LEU A 59 -0.58 2.40 -44.72
N MET A 60 0.27 3.15 -44.01
CA MET A 60 -0.16 4.25 -43.12
C MET A 60 0.51 5.58 -43.48
N SER A 61 -0.23 6.69 -43.41
CA SER A 61 0.31 8.03 -43.64
C SER A 61 1.41 8.38 -42.61
N ALA A 62 2.33 9.25 -43.01
CA ALA A 62 3.42 9.69 -42.15
C ALA A 62 2.89 10.38 -40.88
N ASP A 63 1.85 11.21 -41.00
CA ASP A 63 1.27 11.97 -39.88
C ASP A 63 0.65 11.05 -38.82
N VAL A 64 -0.09 10.01 -39.23
CA VAL A 64 -0.70 9.05 -38.30
C VAL A 64 0.38 8.27 -37.54
N ARG A 65 1.50 7.96 -38.21
CA ARG A 65 2.64 7.27 -37.60
C ARG A 65 3.34 8.15 -36.57
N GLU A 66 3.57 9.41 -36.90
CA GLU A 66 4.17 10.41 -35.98
C GLU A 66 3.28 10.60 -34.74
N MET A 67 1.96 10.76 -34.92
CA MET A 67 1.02 10.84 -33.80
C MET A 67 1.06 9.58 -32.91
N ALA A 68 1.12 8.38 -33.52
CA ALA A 68 1.23 7.14 -32.77
C ALA A 68 2.52 7.06 -31.95
N GLN A 69 3.63 7.59 -32.46
CA GLN A 69 4.90 7.67 -31.72
C GLN A 69 4.79 8.60 -30.52
N HIS A 70 4.21 9.79 -30.69
CA HIS A 70 3.97 10.72 -29.59
C HIS A 70 3.07 10.12 -28.50
N LEU A 71 1.99 9.45 -28.89
CA LEU A 71 1.11 8.73 -27.95
C LEU A 71 1.86 7.63 -27.21
N THR A 72 2.64 6.82 -27.93
CA THR A 72 3.43 5.73 -27.33
C THR A 72 4.44 6.26 -26.31
N ALA A 73 5.12 7.37 -26.63
CA ALA A 73 6.05 8.01 -25.71
C ALA A 73 5.33 8.49 -24.44
N TYR A 74 4.21 9.20 -24.60
CA TYR A 74 3.42 9.69 -23.47
C TYR A 74 2.87 8.56 -22.60
N PHE A 75 2.34 7.49 -23.20
CA PHE A 75 1.82 6.34 -22.45
C PHE A 75 2.91 5.60 -21.69
N THR A 76 4.13 5.52 -22.24
CA THR A 76 5.26 4.90 -21.52
C THR A 76 5.59 5.70 -20.26
N ILE A 77 5.71 7.03 -20.39
CA ILE A 77 5.96 7.94 -19.26
C ILE A 77 4.87 7.83 -18.20
N THR A 78 3.61 7.81 -18.63
CA THR A 78 2.45 7.68 -17.74
C THR A 78 2.47 6.33 -17.02
N SER A 79 2.81 5.25 -17.73
CA SER A 79 2.92 3.91 -17.15
C SER A 79 4.00 3.85 -16.07
N ASP A 80 5.19 4.39 -16.36
CA ASP A 80 6.29 4.43 -15.39
C ASP A 80 5.94 5.27 -14.15
N ARG A 81 5.28 6.41 -14.35
CA ARG A 81 4.82 7.26 -13.26
C ARG A 81 3.79 6.54 -12.38
N LEU A 82 2.78 5.91 -12.97
CA LEU A 82 1.76 5.16 -12.22
C LEU A 82 2.33 3.93 -11.52
N ALA A 83 3.25 3.21 -12.17
CA ALA A 83 3.95 2.07 -11.59
C ALA A 83 4.74 2.41 -10.33
N ASN A 84 5.20 3.66 -10.21
CA ASN A 84 5.85 4.16 -9.00
C ASN A 84 4.86 4.76 -8.00
N GLN A 85 3.97 5.65 -8.47
CA GLN A 85 3.14 6.48 -7.61
C GLN A 85 2.04 5.69 -6.91
N ILE A 86 1.40 4.72 -7.59
CA ILE A 86 0.30 3.96 -6.99
C ILE A 86 0.79 3.07 -5.83
N PRO A 87 1.85 2.25 -5.99
CA PRO A 87 2.38 1.49 -4.85
C PRO A 87 2.87 2.40 -3.71
N LEU A 88 3.47 3.54 -4.03
CA LEU A 88 3.93 4.48 -3.01
C LEU A 88 2.79 5.06 -2.16
N ILE A 89 1.65 5.40 -2.78
CA ILE A 89 0.45 5.85 -2.06
C ILE A 89 -0.05 4.76 -1.11
N VAL A 90 -0.13 3.51 -1.59
CA VAL A 90 -0.58 2.37 -0.78
C VAL A 90 0.38 2.13 0.40
N GLN A 91 1.68 2.07 0.14
CA GLN A 91 2.70 1.87 1.17
C GLN A 91 2.69 2.98 2.22
N TYR A 92 2.55 4.23 1.79
CA TYR A 92 2.50 5.37 2.70
C TYR A 92 1.29 5.28 3.65
N HIS A 93 0.08 5.07 3.13
CA HIS A 93 -1.12 5.06 3.96
C HIS A 93 -1.28 3.76 4.77
N MET A 94 -1.19 2.61 4.11
CA MET A 94 -1.55 1.32 4.71
C MET A 94 -0.43 0.73 5.57
N LEU A 95 0.82 1.18 5.40
CA LEU A 95 1.94 0.72 6.21
C LEU A 95 2.48 1.84 7.09
N ASP A 96 3.09 2.87 6.51
CA ASP A 96 3.82 3.88 7.29
C ASP A 96 2.89 4.65 8.26
N GLN A 97 1.82 5.23 7.74
CA GLN A 97 0.89 6.03 8.52
C GLN A 97 0.01 5.18 9.43
N TYR A 98 -0.52 4.07 8.93
CA TYR A 98 -1.33 3.15 9.73
C TYR A 98 -0.56 2.58 10.92
N ILE A 99 0.66 2.06 10.73
CA ILE A 99 1.47 1.49 11.82
C ILE A 99 1.77 2.55 12.87
N SER A 100 2.18 3.75 12.46
CA SER A 100 2.50 4.84 13.38
C SER A 100 1.29 5.24 14.22
N GLN A 101 0.11 5.35 13.60
CA GLN A 101 -1.11 5.71 14.32
C GLN A 101 -1.63 4.57 15.20
N LEU A 102 -1.50 3.32 14.75
CA LEU A 102 -1.86 2.14 15.52
C LEU A 102 -1.04 2.05 16.81
N GLN A 103 0.28 2.25 16.73
CA GLN A 103 1.16 2.26 17.89
C GLN A 103 0.74 3.32 18.91
N ASN A 104 0.47 4.54 18.44
CA ASN A 104 -0.01 5.63 19.29
C ASN A 104 -1.36 5.32 19.93
N ALA A 105 -2.30 4.75 19.18
CA ALA A 105 -3.60 4.34 19.68
C ALA A 105 -3.48 3.24 20.76
N MET A 106 -2.62 2.24 20.55
CA MET A 106 -2.35 1.18 21.52
C MET A 106 -1.77 1.74 22.83
N LEU A 107 -0.79 2.65 22.74
CA LEU A 107 -0.22 3.31 23.93
C LEU A 107 -1.29 4.13 24.68
N ALA A 108 -2.15 4.85 23.96
CA ALA A 108 -3.25 5.60 24.55
C ALA A 108 -4.27 4.67 25.24
N MET A 109 -4.57 3.50 24.68
CA MET A 109 -5.47 2.52 25.31
C MET A 109 -4.90 1.98 26.63
N ILE A 110 -3.59 1.71 26.69
CA ILE A 110 -2.93 1.26 27.94
C ILE A 110 -3.02 2.36 29.01
N GLY A 111 -2.83 3.63 28.63
CA GLY A 111 -2.86 4.74 29.57
C GLY A 111 -4.26 5.14 30.06
N ARG A 112 -5.31 4.92 29.25
CA ARG A 112 -6.68 5.37 29.56
C ARG A 112 -7.54 4.30 30.25
N ASN A 113 -7.24 3.01 30.04
CA ASN A 113 -8.07 1.93 30.55
C ASN A 113 -7.60 1.43 31.92
N ASN A 114 -8.55 0.94 32.73
CA ASN A 114 -8.20 0.29 33.99
C ASN A 114 -7.42 -1.02 33.70
N PRO A 115 -6.19 -1.19 34.21
CA PRO A 115 -5.39 -2.39 33.97
C PRO A 115 -6.09 -3.67 34.45
N GLY A 116 -6.94 -3.61 35.48
CA GLY A 116 -7.69 -4.77 35.96
C GLY A 116 -8.71 -5.29 34.94
N ILE A 117 -9.28 -4.41 34.11
CA ILE A 117 -10.21 -4.79 33.04
C ILE A 117 -9.43 -5.28 31.82
N LEU A 118 -8.32 -4.61 31.47
CA LEU A 118 -7.51 -4.95 30.30
C LEU A 118 -6.78 -6.29 30.44
N LEU A 119 -6.35 -6.61 31.67
CA LEU A 119 -5.61 -7.83 32.00
C LEU A 119 -6.50 -8.94 32.55
N GLN A 120 -7.83 -8.77 32.51
CA GLN A 120 -8.76 -9.78 32.99
C GLN A 120 -8.62 -11.04 32.14
N GLU A 121 -8.18 -12.13 32.77
CA GLU A 121 -8.08 -13.43 32.11
C GLU A 121 -9.47 -13.95 31.73
N ASP A 122 -9.55 -14.71 30.65
CA ASP A 122 -10.71 -15.57 30.41
C ASP A 122 -10.87 -16.56 31.57
N SER A 123 -12.11 -16.73 32.05
CA SER A 123 -12.41 -17.56 33.22
C SER A 123 -11.94 -19.00 33.10
N ALA A 124 -11.92 -19.57 31.88
CA ALA A 124 -11.43 -20.92 31.64
C ALA A 124 -9.89 -20.98 31.71
N VAL A 125 -9.21 -19.95 31.20
CA VAL A 125 -7.76 -19.81 31.30
C VAL A 125 -7.32 -19.63 32.75
N GLU A 126 -8.03 -18.78 33.51
CA GLU A 126 -7.76 -18.54 34.92
C GLU A 126 -7.87 -19.84 35.73
N ARG A 127 -8.95 -20.61 35.51
CA ARG A 127 -9.19 -21.89 36.19
C ARG A 127 -8.09 -22.91 35.88
N LYS A 128 -7.71 -23.03 34.60
CA LYS A 128 -6.66 -23.94 34.16
C LYS A 128 -5.29 -23.55 34.74
N ARG A 129 -4.99 -22.25 34.81
CA ARG A 129 -3.76 -21.74 35.44
C ARG A 129 -3.72 -22.10 36.93
N LYS A 130 -4.83 -21.92 37.65
CA LYS A 130 -4.94 -22.29 39.07
C LYS A 130 -4.70 -23.79 39.27
N GLU A 131 -5.37 -24.65 38.50
CA GLU A 131 -5.23 -26.11 38.58
C GLU A 131 -3.77 -26.56 38.33
N LEU A 132 -3.13 -26.05 37.27
CA LEU A 132 -1.74 -26.37 36.96
C LEU A 132 -0.78 -25.93 38.06
N LYS A 133 -1.00 -24.74 38.63
CA LYS A 133 -0.17 -24.19 39.71
C LYS A 133 -0.28 -25.05 40.98
N GLU A 134 -1.47 -25.49 41.32
CA GLU A 134 -1.70 -26.41 42.44
C GLU A 134 -1.06 -27.78 42.20
N ARG A 135 -1.24 -28.34 41.00
CA ARG A 135 -0.64 -29.63 40.63
C ARG A 135 0.89 -29.58 40.69
N LEU A 136 1.48 -28.50 40.20
CA LEU A 136 2.92 -28.26 40.31
C LEU A 136 3.37 -28.18 41.77
N GLY A 137 2.61 -27.48 42.62
CA GLY A 137 2.88 -27.42 44.06
C GLY A 137 2.86 -28.79 44.74
N ARG A 138 1.88 -29.63 44.39
CA ARG A 138 1.80 -31.02 44.88
C ARG A 138 2.99 -31.85 44.41
N LEU A 139 3.36 -31.78 43.13
CA LEU A 139 4.51 -32.50 42.57
C LEU A 139 5.83 -32.09 43.25
N ARG A 140 6.03 -30.79 43.49
CA ARG A 140 7.23 -30.27 44.15
C ARG A 140 7.34 -30.74 45.60
N SER A 141 6.21 -30.93 46.26
CA SER A 141 6.15 -31.39 47.66
C SER A 141 6.30 -32.90 47.78
N ALA A 142 5.89 -33.66 46.76
CA ALA A 142 6.04 -35.12 46.71
C ALA A 142 7.46 -35.57 46.31
N GLY A 143 8.26 -34.69 45.70
CA GLY A 143 9.67 -34.94 45.39
C GLY A 143 10.65 -34.54 46.51
N LYS A 144 10.13 -34.13 47.67
CA LYS A 144 10.89 -33.98 48.92
C LYS A 144 10.71 -35.23 49.78
#